data_AF-A0A132A562-F1
#
_entry.id   AF-A0A132A562-F1
#
_cell.length_a   1.000
_cell.length_b   1.000
_cell.length_c   1.000
_cell.angle_alpha   90.00
_cell.angle_beta   90.00
_cell.angle_gamma   90.00
#
_symmetry.space_group_name_H-M   'P 1'
#
loop_
_entity.id
_entity.type
_entity.pdbx_description
1 polymer ?
#
loop_
_entity_poly.entity_id
_entity_poly.type
_entity_poly.pdbx_seq_one_letter_code
_entity_poly.pdbx_strand_id
1 'polypeptide(L)' 'MKVTAVGHTTCISSFIGIDIGNLWILGDTFIGYYYTEFDYRGQRVGFAKTKLSLNITQSQ' A
#
# COMPACT_ATOMS: atom_id res chain seq x y z
N MET A 1 7.95 0.55 6.40
CA MET A 1 7.66 -0.40 7.50
C MET A 1 8.79 -0.41 8.52
N LYS A 2 8.51 -0.34 9.84
CA LYS A 2 9.52 -0.50 10.91
C LYS A 2 9.62 -1.97 11.29
N VAL A 3 10.82 -2.54 11.22
CA VAL A 3 11.10 -3.94 11.58
C VAL A 3 12.15 -3.95 12.69
N THR A 4 11.97 -4.79 13.70
CA THR A 4 12.94 -4.98 14.79
C THR A 4 13.34 -6.45 14.85
N ALA A 5 14.61 -6.75 14.67
CA ALA A 5 15.17 -8.11 14.73
C ALA A 5 16.52 -8.09 15.44
N VAL A 6 16.75 -9.03 16.36
CA VAL A 6 18.00 -9.19 17.12
C VAL A 6 18.51 -7.86 17.72
N GLY A 7 17.62 -7.09 18.35
CA GLY A 7 17.95 -5.80 18.98
C GLY A 7 18.18 -4.63 18.02
N HIS A 8 18.15 -4.86 16.70
CA HIS A 8 18.29 -3.80 15.70
C HIS A 8 16.93 -3.40 15.12
N THR A 9 16.72 -2.09 15.01
CA THR A 9 15.53 -1.51 14.36
C THR A 9 15.92 -0.95 13.00
N THR A 10 15.18 -1.33 11.96
CA THR A 10 15.38 -0.82 10.60
C THR A 10 14.05 -0.42 9.99
N CYS A 11 14.06 0.63 9.17
CA CYS A 11 12.94 1.01 8.33
C CYS A 11 13.15 0.45 6.92
N ILE A 12 12.18 -0.30 6.44
CA ILE A 12 12.18 -0.92 5.11
C ILE A 12 11.18 -0.18 4.23
N SER A 13 11.55 0.06 2.97
CA SER A 13 10.62 0.55 1.95
C SER A 13 9.51 -0.48 1.70
N SER A 14 8.29 -0.01 1.53
CA SER A 14 7.17 -0.88 1.12
C SER A 14 7.14 -1.17 -0.39
N PHE A 15 8.09 -0.61 -1.15
CA PHE A 15 8.32 -0.97 -2.55
C PHE A 15 9.41 -2.04 -2.64
N ILE A 16 9.06 -3.18 -3.22
CA ILE A 16 9.93 -4.33 -3.39
C ILE A 16 9.88 -4.73 -4.87
N GLY A 17 11.05 -4.85 -5.50
CA GLY A 17 11.16 -5.39 -6.86
C GLY A 17 11.10 -6.90 -6.84
N ILE A 18 10.22 -7.48 -7.66
CA ILE A 18 10.09 -8.92 -7.82
C ILE A 18 10.06 -9.21 -9.33
N ASP A 19 10.84 -10.18 -9.78
CA ASP A 19 10.88 -10.60 -11.17
C ASP A 19 9.78 -11.63 -11.46
N ILE A 20 8.56 -11.13 -11.72
CA ILE A 20 7.34 -11.92 -11.95
C ILE A 20 6.59 -11.43 -13.20
N GLY A 21 7.32 -11.17 -14.27
CA GLY A 21 6.74 -10.68 -15.53
C GLY A 21 6.01 -9.34 -15.35
N ASN A 22 4.87 -9.18 -16.02
CA ASN A 22 4.09 -7.93 -16.00
C ASN A 22 3.06 -7.90 -14.87
N LEU A 23 3.45 -8.30 -13.66
CA LEU A 23 2.57 -8.33 -12.49
C LEU A 23 2.97 -7.26 -11.47
N TRP A 24 1.98 -6.47 -11.03
CA TRP A 24 2.11 -5.55 -9.92
C TRP A 24 1.28 -6.04 -8.73
N ILE A 25 1.88 -6.06 -7.55
CA ILE A 25 1.20 -6.38 -6.30
C ILE A 25 0.94 -5.07 -5.55
N LEU A 26 -0.34 -4.71 -5.44
CA LEU A 26 -0.77 -3.50 -4.75
C LEU A 26 -1.03 -3.81 -3.27
N GLY A 27 0.01 -3.63 -2.44
CA GLY A 27 0.00 -3.94 -1.02
C GLY A 27 -0.47 -2.79 -0.11
N ASP A 28 0.05 -2.80 1.13
CA ASP A 28 -0.28 -1.89 2.22
C ASP A 28 -0.22 -0.40 1.84
N THR A 29 0.79 -0.01 1.06
CA THR A 29 1.02 1.37 0.64
C THR A 29 -0.09 1.85 -0.28
N PHE A 30 -0.57 1.00 -1.18
CA PHE A 30 -1.65 1.37 -2.08
C PHE A 30 -3.00 1.34 -1.36
N ILE A 31 -3.32 0.25 -0.66
CA ILE A 31 -4.59 0.05 0.04
C ILE A 31 -4.75 1.06 1.20
N GLY A 32 -3.65 1.54 1.79
CA GLY A 32 -3.70 2.57 2.83
C GLY A 32 -4.18 3.95 2.33
N TYR A 33 -3.91 4.29 1.07
CA TYR A 33 -4.32 5.57 0.47
C TYR A 33 -5.69 5.53 -0.22
N TYR A 34 -6.10 4.36 -0.70
CA TYR A 34 -7.36 4.20 -1.43
C TYR A 34 -8.33 3.30 -0.67
N TYR A 35 -9.55 3.79 -0.47
CA TYR A 35 -10.65 2.90 -0.17
C TYR A 35 -10.78 1.91 -1.34
N THR A 36 -10.77 0.62 -1.02
CA THR A 36 -10.79 -0.46 -2.01
C THR A 36 -12.01 -1.34 -1.74
N GLU A 37 -12.91 -1.43 -2.71
CA GLU A 37 -14.06 -2.32 -2.68
C GLU A 37 -13.74 -3.58 -3.49
N PHE A 38 -13.96 -4.75 -2.88
CA PHE A 38 -13.86 -6.05 -3.55
C PHE A 38 -15.29 -6.58 -3.80
N ASP A 39 -15.82 -6.31 -4.98
CA ASP A 39 -17.16 -6.77 -5.39
C ASP A 39 -17.05 -8.15 -6.03
N TYR A 40 -17.24 -9.20 -5.21
CA TYR A 40 -17.20 -10.59 -5.68
C TYR A 40 -18.31 -10.89 -6.69
N ARG A 41 -19.52 -10.37 -6.47
CA ARG A 41 -20.67 -10.66 -7.35
C ARG A 41 -20.52 -9.96 -8.70
N GLY A 42 -20.06 -8.72 -8.69
CA GLY A 42 -19.77 -7.94 -9.89
C GLY A 42 -18.40 -8.23 -10.52
N GLN A 43 -17.59 -9.11 -9.92
CA GLN A 43 -16.24 -9.49 -10.35
C GLN A 43 -15.34 -8.30 -10.66
N ARG A 44 -15.33 -7.31 -9.76
CA ARG A 44 -14.58 -6.07 -9.95
C ARG A 44 -13.95 -5.56 -8.66
N VAL A 45 -12.94 -4.71 -8.84
CA VAL A 45 -12.33 -3.95 -7.76
C VAL A 45 -12.58 -2.47 -8.03
N GLY A 46 -13.14 -1.78 -7.04
CA GLY A 46 -13.41 -0.34 -7.08
C GLY A 46 -12.43 0.42 -6.19
N PHE A 47 -12.01 1.60 -6.63
CA PHE A 47 -11.14 2.48 -5.85
C PHE A 47 -11.81 3.84 -5.63
N ALA A 48 -11.67 4.38 -4.42
CA ALA A 48 -12.03 5.74 -4.10
C ALA A 48 -10.97 6.36 -3.17
N LYS A 49 -10.91 7.69 -3.12
CA LYS A 49 -10.04 8.37 -2.16
C LYS A 49 -10.46 7.98 -0.74
N THR A 50 -9.49 7.55 0.09
CA THR A 50 -9.78 7.29 1.50
C THR A 50 -10.21 8.57 2.23
N LYS A 51 -11.07 8.44 3.25
CA LYS A 51 -11.47 9.57 4.09
C LYS A 51 -10.32 10.12 4.93
N LEU A 52 -9.27 9.32 5.12
CA LEU A 52 -8.06 9.76 5.79
C LEU A 52 -7.34 10.79 4.91
N SER A 53 -7.77 12.05 5.01
CA SER A 53 -6.95 13.19 4.63
C SER A 53 -5.84 13.29 5.68
N LEU A 54 -4.82 12.42 5.56
CA LEU A 54 -3.51 12.84 6.02
C LEU A 54 -3.24 14.13 5.26
N ASN A 55 -3.01 15.24 5.97
CA ASN A 55 -2.59 16.49 5.36
C ASN A 55 -1.19 16.29 4.75
N ILE A 56 -1.07 15.50 3.69
CA ILE A 56 0.15 15.31 2.91
C ILE A 56 0.24 16.47 1.91
N THR A 57 0.17 17.68 2.46
CA THR A 57 0.73 18.89 1.88
C THR A 57 1.58 19.52 2.99
N GLN A 58 2.65 18.85 3.40
CA GLN A 58 3.77 19.49 4.12
C GLN A 58 5.09 18.69 4.10
N SER A 59 5.42 18.04 2.98
CA SER A 59 6.82 17.78 2.63
C SER A 59 6.97 17.53 1.12
N GLN A 60 6.64 18.56 0.34
CA GLN A 60 7.59 19.02 -0.66
C GLN A 60 8.33 20.18 0.00
#